data_AF-A0A3L7LQN6-F1
#
_entry.id   AF-A0A3L7LQN6-F1
#
_cell.length_a   1.000
_cell.length_b   1.000
_cell.length_c   1.000
_cell.angle_alpha   90.00
_cell.angle_beta   90.00
_cell.angle_gamma   90.00
#
_symmetry.space_group_name_H-M   'P 1'
#
loop_
_entity.id
_entity.type
_entity.pdbx_description
1 polymer ?
#
loop_
_entity_poly.entity_id
_entity_poly.type
_entity_poly.pdbx_seq_one_letter_code
_entity_poly.pdbx_strand_id
1 'polypeptide(L)' 'MVTKIKAVIFDMDGVLIEAKDWHYDALNKALNLFGLDITRQEHQTVYDGLPTKHKLIMLSRDNG' A
#
# COMPACT_ATOMS: atom_id res chain seq x y z
N MET A 1 41.99 5.18 -10.85
CA MET A 1 40.90 4.17 -10.82
C MET A 1 39.61 4.86 -11.23
N VAL A 2 38.88 4.33 -12.21
CA VAL A 2 37.62 4.93 -12.66
C VAL A 2 36.50 4.45 -11.74
N THR A 3 35.90 5.35 -10.98
CA THR A 3 34.69 5.07 -10.21
C THR A 3 33.51 5.02 -11.19
N LYS A 4 32.96 3.81 -11.42
CA LYS A 4 31.93 3.54 -12.45
C LYS A 4 30.53 4.06 -12.10
N ILE A 5 30.27 4.36 -10.82
CA ILE A 5 28.96 4.84 -10.36
C ILE A 5 29.14 6.26 -9.79
N LYS A 6 28.32 7.19 -10.30
CA LYS A 6 28.38 8.61 -9.93
C LYS A 6 27.30 9.02 -8.93
N ALA A 7 26.18 8.29 -8.88
CA ALA A 7 25.07 8.54 -7.97
C ALA A 7 24.21 7.28 -7.80
N VAL A 8 23.44 7.26 -6.71
CA VAL A 8 22.36 6.31 -6.43
C VAL A 8 21.13 7.12 -6.01
N ILE A 9 19.98 6.81 -6.57
CA ILE A 9 18.69 7.43 -6.22
C ILE A 9 17.87 6.37 -5.50
N PHE A 10 17.34 6.73 -4.34
CA PHE A 10 16.51 5.86 -3.52
C PHE A 10 15.07 6.30 -3.60
N ASP A 11 14.18 5.32 -3.72
CA ASP A 11 12.76 5.51 -3.45
C ASP A 11 12.53 5.70 -1.93
N MET A 12 11.34 6.11 -1.53
CA MET A 12 11.00 6.36 -0.12
C MET A 12 10.38 5.14 0.54
N ASP A 13 9.20 4.74 0.09
CA ASP A 13 8.39 3.71 0.74
C ASP A 13 8.95 2.31 0.46
N GLY A 14 9.24 1.55 1.52
CA GLY A 14 9.86 0.23 1.41
C GLY A 14 11.35 0.25 1.06
N VAL A 15 11.96 1.44 0.95
CA VAL A 15 13.42 1.60 0.74
C VAL A 15 14.06 2.39 1.86
N LEU A 16 13.59 3.61 2.13
CA LEU A 16 14.08 4.45 3.23
C LEU A 16 13.23 4.31 4.48
N ILE A 17 11.94 4.02 4.34
CA ILE A 17 10.99 3.89 5.46
C ILE A 17 10.01 2.72 5.28
N GLU A 18 9.53 2.17 6.40
CA GLU A 18 8.47 1.15 6.42
C GLU A 18 7.09 1.84 6.49
N ALA A 19 6.52 2.17 5.33
CA ALA A 19 5.24 2.88 5.22
C ALA A 19 4.02 1.96 5.01
N LYS A 20 4.22 0.64 4.81
CA LYS A 20 3.13 -0.29 4.48
C LYS A 20 2.07 -0.37 5.57
N ASP A 21 2.49 -0.31 6.83
CA ASP A 21 1.58 -0.27 7.98
C ASP A 21 0.74 1.01 8.01
N TRP A 22 1.33 2.14 7.64
CA TRP A 22 0.60 3.42 7.58
C TRP A 22 -0.48 3.39 6.50
N HIS A 23 -0.19 2.77 5.35
CA HIS A 23 -1.18 2.60 4.30
C HIS A 23 -2.35 1.69 4.72
N TYR A 24 -2.05 0.60 5.44
CA TYR A 24 -3.06 -0.30 6.00
C TYR A 24 -3.97 0.45 6.99
N ASP A 25 -3.37 1.12 7.98
CA ASP A 25 -4.10 1.81 9.02
C ASP A 25 -4.94 2.97 8.45
N ALA A 26 -4.39 3.73 7.51
CA ALA A 26 -5.10 4.84 6.87
C ALA A 26 -6.31 4.36 6.04
N LEU A 27 -6.14 3.28 5.27
CA LEU A 27 -7.22 2.71 4.46
C LEU A 27 -8.34 2.17 5.36
N ASN A 28 -8.00 1.35 6.37
CA ASN A 28 -9.00 0.80 7.29
C ASN A 28 -9.69 1.88 8.13
N LYS A 29 -8.98 2.94 8.52
CA LYS A 29 -9.62 4.09 9.17
C LYS A 29 -10.72 4.71 8.31
N ALA A 30 -10.52 4.79 6.99
CA ALA A 30 -11.53 5.30 6.07
C ALA A 30 -12.65 4.28 5.80
N LEU A 31 -12.32 3.01 5.59
CA LEU A 31 -13.30 1.94 5.34
C LEU A 31 -14.23 1.71 6.53
N ASN A 32 -13.72 1.82 7.76
CA ASN A 32 -14.49 1.62 8.99
C ASN A 32 -15.66 2.59 9.12
N LEU A 33 -15.62 3.76 8.47
CA LEU A 33 -16.75 4.70 8.41
C LEU A 33 -17.98 4.10 7.71
N PHE A 34 -17.77 3.05 6.91
CA PHE A 34 -18.79 2.35 6.16
C PHE A 34 -19.03 0.91 6.67
N GLY A 35 -18.44 0.55 7.82
CA GLY A 35 -18.52 -0.80 8.37
C GLY A 35 -17.73 -1.85 7.58
N LEU A 36 -16.71 -1.40 6.83
CA LEU A 36 -15.82 -2.26 6.06
C LEU A 36 -14.41 -2.19 6.64
N ASP A 37 -13.67 -3.29 6.50
CA ASP A 37 -12.25 -3.37 6.80
C ASP A 37 -11.57 -4.40 5.90
N ILE A 38 -10.24 -4.34 5.83
CA ILE A 38 -9.40 -5.35 5.22
C ILE A 38 -8.42 -5.88 6.28
N THR A 39 -8.11 -7.16 6.18
CA THR A 39 -7.09 -7.80 7.00
C THR A 39 -5.68 -7.43 6.54
N ARG A 40 -4.69 -7.57 7.43
CA ARG A 40 -3.27 -7.38 7.07
C ARG A 40 -2.83 -8.33 5.96
N GLN A 41 -3.37 -9.55 5.93
CA GLN A 41 -3.08 -10.53 4.90
C GLN A 41 -3.56 -10.05 3.53
N GLU A 42 -4.81 -9.59 3.42
CA GLU A 42 -5.34 -9.06 2.15
C GLU A 42 -4.59 -7.81 1.71
N HIS A 43 -4.23 -6.92 2.66
CA HIS A 43 -3.41 -5.75 2.35
C HIS A 43 -2.08 -6.13 1.71
N GLN A 44 -1.44 -7.21 2.18
CA GLN A 44 -0.14 -7.66 1.67
C GLN A 44 -0.23 -8.47 0.38
N THR A 45 -1.25 -9.31 0.20
CA THR A 45 -1.31 -10.27 -0.91
C THR A 45 -2.19 -9.84 -2.07
N VAL A 46 -3.24 -9.06 -1.80
CA VAL A 46 -4.25 -8.67 -2.80
C VAL A 46 -4.12 -7.19 -3.14
N TYR A 47 -3.90 -6.34 -2.14
CA TYR A 47 -3.99 -4.89 -2.30
C TYR A 47 -2.64 -4.17 -2.33
N ASP A 48 -1.52 -4.83 -2.04
CA ASP A 48 -0.21 -4.18 -1.97
C ASP A 48 0.18 -3.60 -3.35
N GLY A 49 0.73 -2.39 -3.35
CA GLY A 49 1.08 -1.68 -4.58
C GLY A 49 -0.07 -1.23 -5.49
N LEU A 50 -1.33 -1.60 -5.22
CA LEU A 50 -2.47 -1.14 -6.02
C LEU A 50 -2.87 0.31 -5.66
N PRO A 51 -3.26 1.13 -6.65
CA PRO A 51 -3.89 2.42 -6.38
C PRO A 51 -5.18 2.26 -5.56
N THR A 52 -5.45 3.16 -4.62
CA THR A 52 -6.65 3.12 -3.76
C THR A 52 -7.95 2.95 -4.55
N LYS A 53 -8.08 3.60 -5.71
CA LYS A 53 -9.24 3.44 -6.60
C LYS A 53 -9.48 1.99 -7.02
N HIS A 54 -8.42 1.25 -7.38
CA HIS A 54 -8.55 -0.15 -7.76
C HIS A 54 -8.94 -1.02 -6.56
N LYS A 55 -8.34 -0.77 -5.39
CA LYS A 55 -8.71 -1.46 -4.14
C LYS A 55 -10.21 -1.32 -3.84
N LEU A 56 -10.74 -0.10 -3.93
CA LEU A 56 -12.15 0.18 -3.68
C LEU A 56 -13.07 -0.51 -4.71
N ILE A 57 -12.70 -0.54 -5.99
CA ILE A 57 -13.46 -1.26 -7.03
C ILE A 57 -13.53 -2.76 -6.70
N MET A 58 -12.43 -3.36 -6.24
CA MET A 58 -12.40 -4.77 -5.84
C MET A 58 -13.27 -5.01 -4.60
N LEU A 59 -13.10 -4.20 -3.55
CA LEU A 59 -13.90 -4.26 -2.32
C LEU A 59 -15.40 -4.15 -2.58
N SER A 60 -15.82 -3.26 -3.49
CA SER A 60 -17.22 -3.10 -3.85
C SER A 60 -17.80 -4.28 -4.65
N ARG A 61 -16.96 -5.07 -5.34
CA ARG A 61 -17.40 -6.28 -6.04
C ARG A 61 -17.55 -7.46 -5.10
N ASP A 62 -16.67 -7.56 -4.11
CA ASP A 62 -16.63 -8.70 -3.20
C ASP A 62 -17.63 -8.54 -2.02
N ASN A 63 -18.03 -7.30 -1.70
CA ASN A 63 -18.98 -6.97 -0.62
C ASN A 63 -20.31 -6.37 -1.09
N GLY A 64 -20.56 -6.32 -2.40
CA GLY A 64 -21.81 -5.83 -3.01
C GLY A 64 -22.71 -6.96 -3.48
#